data_AF-A0A2V5N5R4-F1
#
_entry.id   AF-A0A2V5N5R4-F1
#
_cell.length_a   1.000
_cell.length_b   1.000
_cell.length_c   1.000
_cell.angle_alpha   90.00
_cell.angle_beta   90.00
_cell.angle_gamma   90.00
#
_symmetry.space_group_name_H-M   'P 1'
#
loop_
_entity.id
_entity.type
_entity.pdbx_description
1 polymer ?
#
loop_
_entity_poly.entity_id
_entity_poly.type
_entity_poly.pdbx_seq_one_letter_code
_entity_poly.pdbx_strand_id
1 'polypeptide(L)'
;PVDDAAMHHVFDGGWIWVLRFNNGITSAGVAARDRLANELTFSQGEAAWKHLLKRLPMVREQFAEAETVFPFVHMPRVSFRSGAVSGAGWTLLPSAAGFIDPLLSTGFPLTLLGVSRLAEAFENDLRSERFTLQLAKYAEKTVMEFEATERLVAALYANLHDFPVFVALSLLYFAAASYAETARRLGKSESASSFLLCGDPVFGPAARALTERAVEGLKATERPQLLEQIRQLIEPVNLAGLSDPTRRNWYPVNARDLLNGAGKLGVTRKEMEELLWISSG
;
A
#
# COMPACT_ATOMS: atom_id res chain seq x y z
N PRO A 1 21.85 -5.41 -1.56
CA PRO A 1 21.88 -4.04 -2.08
C PRO A 1 20.51 -3.36 -1.93
N VAL A 2 20.40 -2.02 -2.00
CA VAL A 2 19.08 -1.33 -1.88
C VAL A 2 18.09 -1.75 -2.96
N ASP A 3 18.59 -2.23 -4.09
CA ASP A 3 17.85 -2.73 -5.24
C ASP A 3 17.51 -4.23 -5.16
N ASP A 4 17.82 -4.91 -4.03
CA ASP A 4 17.21 -6.21 -3.67
C ASP A 4 15.80 -6.05 -3.05
N ALA A 5 15.21 -4.85 -3.16
CA ALA A 5 13.87 -4.52 -2.72
C ALA A 5 12.98 -4.12 -3.92
N ALA A 6 11.67 -4.05 -3.68
CA ALA A 6 10.77 -3.37 -4.60
C ALA A 6 11.05 -1.86 -4.58
N MET A 7 11.84 -1.38 -5.54
CA MET A 7 12.32 0.00 -5.53
C MET A 7 11.36 0.95 -6.25
N HIS A 8 11.13 2.11 -5.64
CA HIS A 8 10.25 3.15 -6.13
C HIS A 8 11.02 4.47 -6.21
N HIS A 9 11.28 4.96 -7.43
CA HIS A 9 11.82 6.31 -7.63
C HIS A 9 10.66 7.29 -7.73
N VAL A 10 10.51 8.18 -6.76
CA VAL A 10 9.41 9.17 -6.70
C VAL A 10 9.90 10.55 -7.10
N PHE A 11 9.10 11.29 -7.86
CA PHE A 11 9.42 12.63 -8.35
C PHE A 11 8.13 13.42 -8.62
N ASP A 12 8.25 14.73 -8.81
CA ASP A 12 7.08 15.56 -9.08
C ASP A 12 6.31 15.06 -10.33
N GLY A 13 5.04 14.74 -10.14
CA GLY A 13 4.13 14.26 -11.18
C GLY A 13 4.14 12.76 -11.46
N GLY A 14 5.03 11.95 -10.87
CA GLY A 14 5.01 10.49 -11.08
C GLY A 14 6.02 9.68 -10.26
N TRP A 15 6.08 8.39 -10.54
CA TRP A 15 7.04 7.48 -9.94
C TRP A 15 7.37 6.31 -10.86
N ILE A 16 8.55 5.72 -10.69
CA ILE A 16 9.04 4.55 -11.42
C ILE A 16 9.13 3.35 -10.46
N TRP A 17 8.61 2.19 -10.85
CA TRP A 17 8.95 0.93 -10.19
C TRP A 17 10.17 0.28 -10.85
N VAL A 18 11.01 -0.36 -10.03
CA VAL A 18 12.10 -1.21 -10.48
C VAL A 18 12.07 -2.49 -9.64
N LEU A 19 11.69 -3.60 -10.27
CA LEU A 19 11.48 -4.91 -9.63
C LEU A 19 12.37 -5.94 -10.30
N ARG A 20 13.50 -6.27 -9.66
CA ARG A 20 14.48 -7.23 -10.19
C ARG A 20 14.01 -8.66 -9.97
N PHE A 21 14.11 -9.49 -11.00
CA PHE A 21 14.00 -10.94 -10.89
C PHE A 21 15.39 -11.58 -10.72
N ASN A 22 15.42 -12.83 -10.28
CA ASN A 22 16.66 -13.58 -10.03
C ASN A 22 17.32 -14.17 -11.29
N ASN A 23 16.85 -13.78 -12.49
CA ASN A 23 17.32 -14.28 -13.78
C ASN A 23 17.91 -13.19 -14.68
N GLY A 24 18.21 -12.02 -14.11
CA GLY A 24 18.74 -10.86 -14.85
C GLY A 24 17.68 -10.00 -15.53
N ILE A 25 16.40 -10.39 -15.52
CA ILE A 25 15.29 -9.57 -16.02
C ILE A 25 14.82 -8.62 -14.91
N THR A 26 14.48 -7.39 -15.28
CA THR A 26 13.88 -6.40 -14.36
C THR A 26 12.56 -5.92 -14.93
N SER A 27 11.48 -6.01 -14.14
CA SER A 27 10.24 -5.31 -14.44
C SER A 27 10.39 -3.84 -14.04
N ALA A 28 10.23 -2.94 -15.00
CA ALA A 28 10.30 -1.51 -14.78
C ALA A 28 9.20 -0.79 -15.56
N GLY A 29 8.73 0.31 -15.00
CA GLY A 29 7.72 1.15 -15.63
C GLY A 29 7.42 2.38 -14.80
N VAL A 30 6.61 3.27 -15.37
CA VAL A 30 6.29 4.57 -14.79
C VAL A 30 4.78 4.73 -14.69
N ALA A 31 4.32 5.24 -13.55
CA ALA A 31 2.96 5.76 -13.38
C ALA A 31 3.05 7.27 -13.08
N ALA A 32 2.22 8.06 -13.74
CA ALA A 32 2.29 9.51 -13.67
C ALA A 32 0.92 10.15 -13.83
N ARG A 33 0.81 11.40 -13.36
CA ARG A 33 -0.36 12.25 -13.59
C ARG A 33 -0.46 12.60 -15.07
N ASP A 34 -1.69 12.81 -15.54
CA ASP A 34 -2.01 13.13 -16.93
C ASP A 34 -1.14 14.25 -17.51
N ARG A 35 -0.86 15.31 -16.74
CA ARG A 35 0.03 16.40 -17.16
C ARG A 35 1.41 15.90 -17.59
N LEU A 36 2.07 15.12 -16.73
CA LEU A 36 3.41 14.62 -17.00
C LEU A 36 3.41 13.54 -18.09
N ALA A 37 2.41 12.65 -18.07
CA ALA A 37 2.24 11.61 -19.09
C ALA A 37 2.05 12.21 -20.49
N ASN A 38 1.28 13.30 -20.61
CA ASN A 38 1.09 14.03 -21.87
C ASN A 38 2.36 14.78 -22.29
N GLU A 39 3.01 15.47 -21.36
CA GLU A 39 4.27 16.19 -21.61
C GLU A 39 5.37 15.27 -22.13
N LEU A 40 5.49 14.07 -21.56
CA LEU A 40 6.48 13.06 -21.97
C LEU A 40 5.98 12.11 -23.06
N THR A 41 4.73 12.27 -23.50
CA THR A 41 4.12 11.50 -24.59
C THR A 41 4.16 9.99 -24.35
N PHE A 42 3.70 9.53 -23.18
CA PHE A 42 3.79 8.11 -22.76
C PHE A 42 3.23 7.09 -23.77
N SER A 43 2.32 7.51 -24.65
CA SER A 43 1.84 6.72 -25.79
C SER A 43 2.94 6.29 -26.78
N GLN A 44 4.11 6.91 -26.75
CA GLN A 44 5.26 6.57 -27.59
C GLN A 44 6.17 5.48 -26.99
N GLY A 45 5.78 4.87 -25.86
CA GLY A 45 6.47 3.71 -25.29
C GLY A 45 7.95 3.99 -24.96
N GLU A 46 8.86 3.26 -25.59
CA GLU A 46 10.31 3.33 -25.32
C GLU A 46 10.89 4.74 -25.51
N ALA A 47 10.40 5.50 -26.50
CA ALA A 47 10.86 6.87 -26.73
C ALA A 47 10.53 7.78 -25.53
N ALA A 48 9.31 7.63 -24.97
CA ALA A 48 8.87 8.35 -23.78
C ALA A 48 9.69 7.93 -22.55
N TRP A 49 9.99 6.63 -22.40
CA TRP A 49 10.87 6.13 -21.35
C TRP A 49 12.27 6.76 -21.42
N LYS A 50 12.89 6.81 -22.62
CA LYS A 50 14.18 7.47 -22.83
C LYS A 50 14.12 8.98 -22.51
N HIS A 51 13.02 9.66 -22.83
CA HIS A 51 12.82 11.06 -22.45
C HIS A 51 12.72 11.26 -20.94
N LEU A 52 11.99 10.38 -20.25
CA LEU A 52 11.90 10.38 -18.79
C LEU A 52 13.28 10.20 -18.15
N LEU A 53 14.05 9.19 -18.58
CA LEU A 53 15.38 8.92 -18.04
C LEU A 53 16.35 10.11 -18.22
N LYS A 54 16.25 10.88 -19.31
CA LYS A 54 17.04 12.13 -19.46
C LYS A 54 16.78 13.16 -18.35
N ARG A 55 15.59 13.15 -17.73
CA ARG A 55 15.24 14.03 -16.60
C ARG A 55 15.70 13.50 -15.25
N LEU A 56 16.05 12.22 -15.17
CA LEU A 56 16.40 11.52 -13.94
C LEU A 56 17.78 10.85 -14.10
N PRO A 57 18.90 11.61 -14.03
CA PRO A 57 20.24 11.10 -14.35
C PRO A 57 20.63 9.86 -13.53
N MET A 58 20.31 9.83 -12.24
CA MET A 58 20.59 8.67 -11.37
C MET A 58 19.83 7.40 -11.82
N VAL A 59 18.58 7.56 -12.26
CA VAL A 59 17.79 6.43 -12.76
C VAL A 59 18.31 6.01 -14.14
N ARG A 60 18.70 6.96 -14.99
CA ARG A 60 19.32 6.67 -16.28
C ARG A 60 20.58 5.82 -16.14
N GLU A 61 21.43 6.11 -15.17
CA GLU A 61 22.63 5.30 -14.88
C GLU A 61 22.28 3.86 -14.52
N GLN A 62 21.20 3.65 -13.76
CA GLN A 62 20.72 2.30 -13.44
C GLN A 62 20.31 1.49 -14.69
N PHE A 63 19.81 2.15 -15.72
CA PHE A 63 19.36 1.53 -16.97
C PHE A 63 20.38 1.66 -18.12
N ALA A 64 21.62 2.10 -17.85
CA ALA A 64 22.59 2.41 -18.90
C ALA A 64 22.92 1.21 -19.81
N GLU A 65 23.05 0.02 -19.21
CA GLU A 65 23.33 -1.24 -19.90
C GLU A 65 22.08 -2.12 -20.05
N ALA A 66 20.88 -1.57 -19.77
CA ALA A 66 19.64 -2.32 -19.83
C ALA A 66 19.08 -2.36 -21.25
N GLU A 67 18.71 -3.56 -21.70
CA GLU A 67 18.03 -3.76 -22.98
C GLU A 67 16.55 -4.10 -22.77
N THR A 68 15.70 -3.64 -23.68
CA THR A 68 14.27 -3.91 -23.63
C THR A 68 13.99 -5.34 -24.10
N VAL A 69 13.44 -6.17 -23.20
CA VAL A 69 13.09 -7.58 -23.49
C VAL A 69 11.66 -7.73 -24.01
N PHE A 70 10.75 -6.80 -23.66
CA PHE A 70 9.35 -6.80 -24.07
C PHE A 70 8.91 -5.43 -24.56
N PRO A 71 7.99 -5.33 -25.54
CA PRO A 71 7.43 -4.06 -25.97
C PRO A 71 6.81 -3.28 -24.81
N PHE A 72 6.99 -1.96 -24.82
CA PHE A 72 6.34 -1.08 -23.86
C PHE A 72 4.81 -1.11 -24.05
N VAL A 73 4.08 -1.24 -22.94
CA VAL A 73 2.63 -1.16 -22.90
C VAL A 73 2.23 0.18 -22.29
N HIS A 74 1.40 0.93 -23.00
CA HIS A 74 0.82 2.17 -22.49
C HIS A 74 -0.66 1.95 -22.14
N MET A 75 -1.00 2.20 -20.87
CA MET A 75 -2.38 2.17 -20.38
C MET A 75 -2.75 3.58 -19.87
N PRO A 76 -3.49 4.39 -20.64
CA PRO A 76 -3.77 5.79 -20.29
C PRO A 76 -4.48 5.97 -18.95
N ARG A 77 -5.32 5.00 -18.58
CA ARG A 77 -6.02 4.97 -17.31
C ARG A 77 -6.03 3.55 -16.79
N VAL A 78 -5.37 3.33 -15.65
CA VAL A 78 -5.33 2.03 -14.97
C VAL A 78 -6.47 1.90 -13.95
N SER A 79 -6.89 3.02 -13.35
CA SER A 79 -7.83 3.01 -12.24
C SER A 79 -9.27 2.81 -12.72
N PHE A 80 -10.01 1.94 -12.05
CA PHE A 80 -11.45 1.74 -12.27
C PHE A 80 -12.12 1.22 -11.00
N ARG A 81 -13.45 1.37 -10.94
CA ARG A 81 -14.30 0.82 -9.88
C ARG A 81 -15.61 0.34 -10.49
N SER A 82 -16.04 -0.85 -10.09
CA SER A 82 -17.34 -1.43 -10.44
C SER A 82 -18.45 -0.78 -9.61
N GLY A 83 -19.62 -0.57 -10.23
CA GLY A 83 -20.79 0.02 -9.56
C GLY A 83 -21.41 -0.88 -8.48
N ALA A 84 -21.16 -2.18 -8.55
CA ALA A 84 -21.55 -3.17 -7.55
C ALA A 84 -20.45 -4.24 -7.41
N VAL A 85 -20.26 -4.73 -6.18
CA VAL A 85 -19.29 -5.80 -5.87
C VAL A 85 -19.98 -7.17 -5.77
N SER A 86 -21.27 -7.21 -5.44
CA SER A 86 -22.05 -8.43 -5.36
C SER A 86 -23.47 -8.23 -5.89
N GLY A 87 -24.10 -9.33 -6.28
CA GLY A 87 -25.51 -9.39 -6.64
C GLY A 87 -26.07 -10.80 -6.47
N ALA A 88 -27.29 -11.04 -6.94
CA ALA A 88 -27.91 -12.35 -6.82
C ALA A 88 -27.08 -13.42 -7.56
N GLY A 89 -26.49 -14.35 -6.79
CA GLY A 89 -25.71 -15.47 -7.34
C GLY A 89 -24.29 -15.12 -7.80
N TRP A 90 -23.77 -13.91 -7.55
CA TRP A 90 -22.41 -13.54 -7.93
C TRP A 90 -21.76 -12.56 -6.96
N THR A 91 -20.42 -12.60 -6.93
CA THR A 91 -19.58 -11.62 -6.21
C THR A 91 -18.27 -11.44 -6.98
N LEU A 92 -17.70 -10.24 -6.93
CA LEU A 92 -16.40 -9.92 -7.52
C LEU A 92 -15.30 -10.09 -6.48
N LEU A 93 -14.17 -10.66 -6.89
CA LEU A 93 -12.93 -10.51 -6.14
C LEU A 93 -12.49 -9.04 -6.15
N PRO A 94 -11.70 -8.57 -5.17
CA PRO A 94 -11.34 -7.16 -5.06
C PRO A 94 -10.67 -6.60 -6.32
N SER A 95 -9.80 -7.37 -6.98
CA SER A 95 -9.16 -6.99 -8.24
C SER A 95 -10.11 -6.87 -9.44
N ALA A 96 -11.26 -7.54 -9.41
CA ALA A 96 -12.33 -7.39 -10.39
C ALA A 96 -13.33 -6.29 -10.00
N ALA A 97 -13.45 -5.98 -8.70
CA ALA A 97 -14.26 -4.89 -8.18
C ALA A 97 -13.63 -3.51 -8.46
N GLY A 98 -12.30 -3.44 -8.54
CA GLY A 98 -11.60 -2.22 -8.93
C GLY A 98 -10.08 -2.35 -8.91
N PHE A 99 -9.43 -1.31 -9.41
CA PHE A 99 -7.98 -1.11 -9.33
C PHE A 99 -7.71 0.37 -9.09
N ILE A 100 -6.75 0.71 -8.21
CA ILE A 100 -6.35 2.11 -7.94
C ILE A 100 -5.07 2.43 -8.70
N ASP A 101 -3.94 1.90 -8.24
CA ASP A 101 -2.60 2.22 -8.73
C ASP A 101 -1.63 1.11 -8.27
N PRO A 102 -0.52 0.82 -9.00
CA PRO A 102 0.45 -0.16 -8.54
C PRO A 102 1.26 0.27 -7.30
N LEU A 103 1.21 1.54 -6.88
CA LEU A 103 1.94 2.06 -5.72
C LEU A 103 1.50 1.31 -4.44
N LEU A 104 2.48 0.92 -3.62
CA LEU A 104 2.31 0.08 -2.42
C LEU A 104 1.76 -1.34 -2.67
N SER A 105 1.62 -1.77 -3.93
CA SER A 105 1.20 -3.13 -4.30
C SER A 105 -0.10 -3.60 -3.62
N THR A 106 -1.04 -2.68 -3.37
CA THR A 106 -2.23 -2.94 -2.53
C THR A 106 -3.20 -3.96 -3.13
N GLY A 107 -3.16 -4.19 -4.44
CA GLY A 107 -4.00 -5.19 -5.12
C GLY A 107 -3.80 -6.62 -4.60
N PHE A 108 -2.58 -7.01 -4.22
CA PHE A 108 -2.28 -8.33 -3.67
C PHE A 108 -2.96 -8.57 -2.30
N PRO A 109 -2.69 -7.76 -1.25
CA PRO A 109 -3.33 -7.98 0.05
C PRO A 109 -4.85 -7.82 -0.01
N LEU A 110 -5.38 -6.87 -0.79
CA LEU A 110 -6.82 -6.75 -0.99
C LEU A 110 -7.40 -8.05 -1.57
N THR A 111 -6.80 -8.59 -2.63
CA THR A 111 -7.27 -9.84 -3.26
C THR A 111 -7.22 -11.01 -2.29
N LEU A 112 -6.12 -11.17 -1.54
CA LEU A 112 -5.95 -12.25 -0.57
C LEU A 112 -6.97 -12.17 0.57
N LEU A 113 -7.20 -10.96 1.10
CA LEU A 113 -8.25 -10.72 2.10
C LEU A 113 -9.63 -11.05 1.55
N GLY A 114 -9.88 -10.70 0.28
CA GLY A 114 -11.13 -11.02 -0.39
C GLY A 114 -11.37 -12.53 -0.52
N VAL A 115 -10.35 -13.25 -1.01
CA VAL A 115 -10.38 -14.73 -1.11
C VAL A 115 -10.61 -15.36 0.26
N SER A 116 -9.89 -14.93 1.29
CA SER A 116 -10.02 -15.48 2.65
C SER A 116 -11.43 -15.33 3.20
N ARG A 117 -12.07 -14.16 3.03
CA ARG A 117 -13.44 -13.90 3.52
C ARG A 117 -14.49 -14.67 2.75
N LEU A 118 -14.33 -14.79 1.44
CA LEU A 118 -15.23 -15.61 0.64
C LEU A 118 -15.10 -17.08 1.02
N ALA A 119 -13.88 -17.59 1.20
CA ALA A 119 -13.65 -18.96 1.66
C ALA A 119 -14.37 -19.22 3.00
N GLU A 120 -14.22 -18.33 3.98
CA GLU A 120 -14.92 -18.42 5.27
C GLU A 120 -16.45 -18.43 5.10
N ALA A 121 -17.00 -17.57 4.24
CA ALA A 121 -18.44 -17.56 3.95
C ALA A 121 -18.92 -18.84 3.25
N PHE A 122 -18.10 -19.41 2.35
CA PHE A 122 -18.40 -20.68 1.70
C PHE A 122 -18.31 -21.87 2.68
N GLU A 123 -17.38 -21.84 3.62
CA GLU A 123 -17.23 -22.93 4.60
C GLU A 123 -18.34 -22.92 5.65
N ASN A 124 -18.70 -21.73 6.17
CA ASN A 124 -19.58 -21.61 7.32
C ASN A 124 -21.06 -21.41 6.98
N ASP A 125 -21.35 -20.78 5.84
CA ASP A 125 -22.70 -20.29 5.54
C ASP A 125 -23.26 -20.81 4.21
N LEU A 126 -22.52 -21.61 3.43
CA LEU A 126 -23.00 -22.14 2.15
C LEU A 126 -24.31 -22.94 2.31
N ARG A 127 -25.31 -22.60 1.49
CA ARG A 127 -26.71 -23.13 1.54
C ARG A 127 -27.53 -22.69 2.77
N SER A 128 -27.03 -21.78 3.58
CA SER A 128 -27.82 -21.14 4.64
C SER A 128 -28.46 -19.84 4.14
N GLU A 129 -29.52 -19.39 4.82
CA GLU A 129 -30.12 -18.07 4.61
C GLU A 129 -29.13 -16.92 4.91
N ARG A 130 -28.05 -17.20 5.65
CA ARG A 130 -27.01 -16.22 5.99
C ARG A 130 -26.03 -15.97 4.86
N PHE A 131 -25.92 -16.86 3.87
CA PHE A 131 -24.93 -16.74 2.81
C PHE A 131 -25.04 -15.41 2.06
N THR A 132 -26.26 -15.03 1.67
CA THR A 132 -26.52 -13.74 1.00
C THR A 132 -26.10 -12.55 1.86
N LEU A 133 -26.34 -12.63 3.17
CA LEU A 133 -25.93 -11.58 4.11
C LEU A 133 -24.40 -11.48 4.22
N GLN A 134 -23.68 -12.61 4.21
CA GLN A 134 -22.21 -12.60 4.22
C GLN A 134 -21.63 -12.01 2.93
N LEU A 135 -22.23 -12.32 1.77
CA LEU A 135 -21.81 -11.70 0.51
C LEU A 135 -22.03 -10.19 0.50
N ALA A 136 -23.13 -9.70 1.08
CA ALA A 136 -23.37 -8.27 1.24
C ALA A 136 -22.32 -7.61 2.17
N LYS A 137 -22.04 -8.21 3.33
CA LYS A 137 -20.99 -7.73 4.25
C LYS A 137 -19.60 -7.74 3.61
N TYR A 138 -19.29 -8.78 2.85
CA TYR A 138 -18.06 -8.88 2.06
C TYR A 138 -17.95 -7.73 1.05
N ALA A 139 -19.03 -7.43 0.33
CA ALA A 139 -19.08 -6.37 -0.65
C ALA A 139 -18.89 -4.98 -0.01
N GLU A 140 -19.60 -4.70 1.08
CA GLU A 140 -19.45 -3.46 1.86
C GLU A 140 -18.01 -3.27 2.35
N LYS A 141 -17.42 -4.35 2.88
CA LYS A 141 -16.05 -4.32 3.38
C LYS A 141 -15.02 -4.13 2.27
N THR A 142 -15.22 -4.77 1.12
CA THR A 142 -14.36 -4.60 -0.07
C THR A 142 -14.40 -3.15 -0.54
N VAL A 143 -15.58 -2.54 -0.60
CA VAL A 143 -15.75 -1.13 -0.95
C VAL A 143 -15.03 -0.22 0.05
N MET A 144 -15.26 -0.41 1.35
CA MET A 144 -14.64 0.40 2.40
C MET A 144 -13.10 0.37 2.33
N GLU A 145 -12.51 -0.80 2.11
CA GLU A 145 -11.06 -0.97 1.99
C GLU A 145 -10.50 -0.38 0.70
N PHE A 146 -11.25 -0.48 -0.39
CA PHE A 146 -10.90 0.14 -1.66
C PHE A 146 -10.85 1.67 -1.54
N GLU A 147 -11.87 2.27 -0.92
CA GLU A 147 -11.94 3.72 -0.72
C GLU A 147 -10.89 4.25 0.25
N ALA A 148 -10.49 3.47 1.26
CA ALA A 148 -9.36 3.83 2.13
C ALA A 148 -8.03 3.81 1.35
N THR A 149 -7.87 2.81 0.48
CA THR A 149 -6.68 2.68 -0.38
C THR A 149 -6.60 3.83 -1.39
N GLU A 150 -7.73 4.16 -2.04
CA GLU A 150 -7.84 5.28 -2.96
C GLU A 150 -7.40 6.59 -2.32
N ARG A 151 -7.91 6.90 -1.12
CA ARG A 151 -7.55 8.13 -0.38
C ARG A 151 -6.06 8.20 -0.07
N LEU A 152 -5.48 7.08 0.39
CA LEU A 152 -4.04 7.05 0.69
C LEU A 152 -3.20 7.25 -0.57
N VAL A 153 -3.51 6.56 -1.67
CA VAL A 153 -2.80 6.71 -2.94
C VAL A 153 -2.96 8.14 -3.48
N ALA A 154 -4.16 8.72 -3.42
CA ALA A 154 -4.41 10.09 -3.84
C ALA A 154 -3.55 11.09 -3.04
N ALA A 155 -3.47 10.92 -1.71
CA ALA A 155 -2.63 11.74 -0.84
C ALA A 155 -1.14 11.60 -1.17
N LEU A 156 -0.66 10.39 -1.46
CA LEU A 156 0.72 10.15 -1.90
C LEU A 156 1.00 10.86 -3.22
N TYR A 157 0.13 10.72 -4.23
CA TYR A 157 0.26 11.41 -5.51
C TYR A 157 0.21 12.94 -5.37
N ALA A 158 -0.62 13.46 -4.45
CA ALA A 158 -0.68 14.90 -4.14
C ALA A 158 0.65 15.43 -3.62
N ASN A 159 1.45 14.59 -2.97
CA ASN A 159 2.65 15.01 -2.27
C ASN A 159 3.94 14.40 -2.84
N LEU A 160 3.93 13.87 -4.08
CA LEU A 160 5.14 13.35 -4.75
C LEU A 160 6.29 14.39 -4.85
N HIS A 161 5.95 15.68 -4.83
CA HIS A 161 6.91 16.79 -4.84
C HIS A 161 7.46 17.16 -3.45
N ASP A 162 6.79 16.76 -2.36
CA ASP A 162 7.19 17.01 -0.97
C ASP A 162 7.59 15.68 -0.32
N PHE A 163 8.87 15.33 -0.44
CA PHE A 163 9.37 14.03 0.02
C PHE A 163 9.11 13.76 1.51
N PRO A 164 9.33 14.70 2.46
CA PRO A 164 8.95 14.45 3.86
C PRO A 164 7.47 14.17 4.10
N VAL A 165 6.56 14.85 3.39
CA VAL A 165 5.12 14.57 3.50
C VAL A 165 4.77 13.22 2.86
N PHE A 166 5.32 12.93 1.68
CA PHE A 166 5.19 11.62 1.02
C PHE A 166 5.63 10.47 1.94
N VAL A 167 6.81 10.60 2.56
CA VAL A 167 7.33 9.60 3.50
C VAL A 167 6.36 9.43 4.66
N ALA A 168 5.94 10.50 5.34
CA ALA A 168 5.03 10.39 6.46
C ALA A 168 3.71 9.70 6.08
N LEU A 169 3.08 10.10 4.97
CA LEU A 169 1.87 9.45 4.48
C LEU A 169 2.08 7.96 4.20
N SER A 170 3.23 7.57 3.62
CA SER A 170 3.54 6.15 3.37
C SER A 170 3.64 5.33 4.66
N LEU A 171 4.03 5.95 5.79
CA LEU A 171 4.08 5.27 7.08
C LEU A 171 2.70 4.84 7.58
N LEU A 172 1.60 5.48 7.14
CA LEU A 172 0.25 5.00 7.43
C LEU A 172 0.05 3.57 6.90
N TYR A 173 0.50 3.31 5.66
CA TYR A 173 0.49 1.96 5.08
C TYR A 173 1.37 1.01 5.87
N PHE A 174 2.65 1.36 6.08
CA PHE A 174 3.60 0.43 6.69
C PHE A 174 3.24 0.09 8.14
N ALA A 175 2.73 1.05 8.90
CA ALA A 175 2.27 0.81 10.26
C ALA A 175 1.05 -0.12 10.26
N ALA A 176 0.02 0.20 9.47
CA ALA A 176 -1.19 -0.62 9.40
C ALA A 176 -0.92 -2.03 8.85
N ALA A 177 -0.08 -2.17 7.82
CA ALA A 177 0.25 -3.45 7.20
C ALA A 177 1.07 -4.34 8.14
N SER A 178 2.11 -3.80 8.79
CA SER A 178 2.94 -4.57 9.74
C SER A 178 2.15 -4.97 10.98
N TYR A 179 1.29 -4.09 11.50
CA TYR A 179 0.38 -4.39 12.59
C TYR A 179 -0.60 -5.51 12.21
N ALA A 180 -1.29 -5.37 11.08
CA ALA A 180 -2.29 -6.33 10.65
C ALA A 180 -1.69 -7.71 10.35
N GLU A 181 -0.51 -7.76 9.73
CA GLU A 181 0.17 -9.03 9.48
C GLU A 181 0.60 -9.71 10.77
N THR A 182 1.16 -8.96 11.72
CA THR A 182 1.56 -9.51 13.03
C THR A 182 0.33 -10.02 13.81
N ALA A 183 -0.75 -9.23 13.83
CA ALA A 183 -2.01 -9.62 14.47
C ALA A 183 -2.55 -10.94 13.90
N ARG A 184 -2.56 -11.09 12.57
CA ARG A 184 -3.02 -12.33 11.91
C ARG A 184 -2.18 -13.54 12.30
N ARG A 185 -0.85 -13.42 12.31
CA ARG A 185 0.03 -14.56 12.66
C ARG A 185 -0.07 -14.96 14.13
N LEU A 186 -0.48 -14.04 15.00
CA LEU A 186 -0.79 -14.32 16.41
C LEU A 186 -2.23 -14.81 16.63
N GLY A 187 -3.01 -15.01 15.56
CA GLY A 187 -4.42 -15.41 15.66
C GLY A 187 -5.36 -14.33 16.18
N LYS A 188 -4.92 -13.05 16.17
CA LYS A 188 -5.67 -11.87 16.64
C LYS A 188 -6.23 -11.04 15.49
N SER A 189 -6.75 -11.70 14.46
CA SER A 189 -7.23 -11.04 13.23
C SER A 189 -8.35 -10.01 13.48
N GLU A 190 -9.12 -10.15 14.57
CA GLU A 190 -10.13 -9.19 15.00
C GLU A 190 -9.54 -7.82 15.34
N SER A 191 -8.33 -7.79 15.88
CA SER A 191 -7.59 -6.56 16.19
C SER A 191 -7.17 -5.79 14.94
N ALA A 192 -7.19 -6.43 13.77
CA ALA A 192 -6.87 -5.84 12.47
C ALA A 192 -7.86 -6.30 11.38
N SER A 193 -9.15 -6.14 11.67
CA SER A 193 -10.23 -6.72 10.87
C SER A 193 -10.36 -6.16 9.45
N SER A 194 -9.67 -5.07 9.11
CA SER A 194 -9.76 -4.40 7.81
C SER A 194 -8.38 -4.01 7.26
N PHE A 195 -8.28 -3.97 5.93
CA PHE A 195 -7.10 -3.44 5.24
C PHE A 195 -6.87 -1.97 5.62
N LEU A 196 -5.61 -1.60 5.82
CA LEU A 196 -5.19 -0.27 6.32
C LEU A 196 -5.81 0.14 7.67
N LEU A 197 -6.36 -0.82 8.44
CA LEU A 197 -7.09 -0.55 9.67
C LEU A 197 -8.24 0.46 9.47
N CYS A 198 -8.81 0.53 8.27
CA CYS A 198 -9.80 1.58 7.96
C CYS A 198 -11.13 1.43 8.72
N GLY A 199 -11.42 0.25 9.25
CA GLY A 199 -12.53 -0.02 10.15
C GLY A 199 -12.22 0.15 11.64
N ASP A 200 -10.99 0.50 12.02
CA ASP A 200 -10.66 0.83 13.41
C ASP A 200 -11.32 2.19 13.79
N PRO A 201 -11.99 2.29 14.96
CA PRO A 201 -12.78 3.47 15.32
C PRO A 201 -11.94 4.72 15.57
N VAL A 202 -10.65 4.58 15.83
CA VAL A 202 -9.73 5.71 16.06
C VAL A 202 -8.85 5.93 14.84
N PHE A 203 -8.18 4.88 14.38
CA PHE A 203 -7.22 4.96 13.29
C PHE A 203 -7.88 5.30 11.95
N GLY A 204 -9.00 4.65 11.63
CA GLY A 204 -9.70 4.81 10.35
C GLY A 204 -10.12 6.26 10.07
N PRO A 205 -10.94 6.90 10.94
CA PRO A 205 -11.35 8.28 10.77
C PRO A 205 -10.19 9.29 10.78
N ALA A 206 -9.19 9.07 11.63
CA ALA A 206 -8.02 9.95 11.70
C ALA A 206 -7.13 9.85 10.46
N ALA A 207 -6.86 8.64 9.96
CA ALA A 207 -6.10 8.43 8.72
C ALA A 207 -6.83 9.07 7.54
N ARG A 208 -8.16 8.88 7.46
CA ARG A 208 -9.00 9.54 6.45
C ARG A 208 -8.83 11.06 6.49
N ALA A 209 -9.01 11.70 7.64
CA ALA A 209 -8.88 13.15 7.77
C ALA A 209 -7.48 13.67 7.39
N LEU A 210 -6.41 12.94 7.73
CA LEU A 210 -5.05 13.33 7.38
C LEU A 210 -4.79 13.20 5.87
N THR A 211 -5.28 12.12 5.24
CA THR A 211 -5.16 11.94 3.78
C THR A 211 -5.98 12.97 2.99
N GLU A 212 -7.20 13.29 3.43
CA GLU A 212 -8.04 14.31 2.79
C GLU A 212 -7.36 15.69 2.85
N ARG A 213 -6.86 16.11 4.01
CA ARG A 213 -6.08 17.35 4.16
C ARG A 213 -4.83 17.38 3.29
N ALA A 214 -4.14 16.25 3.15
CA ALA A 214 -2.95 16.15 2.31
C ALA A 214 -3.27 16.25 0.81
N VAL A 215 -4.48 15.88 0.38
CA VAL A 215 -4.95 16.03 -1.01
C VAL A 215 -5.37 17.48 -1.30
N GLU A 216 -6.05 18.15 -0.37
CA GLU A 216 -6.51 19.54 -0.51
C GLU A 216 -5.35 20.55 -0.67
N GLY A 217 -4.15 20.16 -0.22
CA GLY A 217 -2.95 20.96 -0.28
C GLY A 217 -2.65 21.61 1.06
N LEU A 218 -1.35 21.66 1.41
CA LEU A 218 -0.87 22.13 2.70
C LEU A 218 -0.19 23.48 2.56
N LYS A 219 -0.49 24.42 3.46
CA LYS A 219 0.38 25.58 3.64
C LYS A 219 1.67 25.14 4.32
N ALA A 220 2.76 25.87 4.04
CA ALA A 220 4.06 25.60 4.67
C ALA A 220 3.99 25.59 6.21
N THR A 221 3.10 26.39 6.79
CA THR A 221 2.86 26.46 8.25
C THR A 221 2.13 25.24 8.82
N GLU A 222 1.38 24.51 8.01
CA GLU A 222 0.57 23.36 8.44
C GLU A 222 1.35 22.04 8.35
N ARG A 223 2.42 22.02 7.54
CA ARG A 223 3.25 20.84 7.30
C ARG A 223 3.80 20.20 8.59
N PRO A 224 4.43 20.92 9.54
CA PRO A 224 4.94 20.30 10.77
C PRO A 224 3.84 19.64 11.59
N GLN A 225 2.65 20.25 11.64
CA GLN A 225 1.51 19.71 12.36
C GLN A 225 1.01 18.41 11.72
N LEU A 226 0.93 18.33 10.39
CA LEU A 226 0.54 17.10 9.71
C LEU A 226 1.52 15.95 10.01
N LEU A 227 2.82 16.21 9.90
CA LEU A 227 3.87 15.20 10.15
C LEU A 227 3.76 14.66 11.58
N GLU A 228 3.57 15.55 12.56
CA GLU A 228 3.41 15.17 13.96
C GLU A 228 2.12 14.38 14.21
N GLN A 229 1.00 14.78 13.59
CA GLN A 229 -0.26 14.04 13.69
C GLN A 229 -0.18 12.64 13.10
N ILE A 230 0.50 12.47 11.96
CA ILE A 230 0.75 11.14 11.38
C ILE A 230 1.62 10.31 12.33
N ARG A 231 2.69 10.90 12.88
CA ARG A 231 3.58 10.22 13.84
C ARG A 231 2.81 9.74 15.07
N GLN A 232 1.95 10.58 15.63
CA GLN A 232 1.08 10.24 16.77
C GLN A 232 0.07 9.15 16.40
N LEU A 233 -0.54 9.25 15.22
CA LEU A 233 -1.54 8.30 14.76
C LEU A 233 -0.98 6.89 14.57
N ILE A 234 0.22 6.76 14.00
CA ILE A 234 0.80 5.44 13.77
C ILE A 234 1.39 4.83 15.04
N GLU A 235 1.70 5.62 16.07
CA GLU A 235 2.42 5.13 17.26
C GLU A 235 1.76 3.89 17.87
N PRO A 236 0.42 3.85 18.13
CA PRO A 236 -0.21 2.69 18.75
C PRO A 236 -0.13 1.41 17.92
N VAL A 237 0.09 1.52 16.61
CA VAL A 237 0.16 0.39 15.67
C VAL A 237 1.57 0.22 15.08
N ASN A 238 2.55 0.98 15.55
CA ASN A 238 3.91 0.95 15.05
C ASN A 238 4.72 -0.16 15.72
N LEU A 239 4.83 -1.29 15.03
CA LEU A 239 5.61 -2.46 15.43
C LEU A 239 7.00 -2.53 14.77
N ALA A 240 7.29 -1.63 13.81
CA ALA A 240 8.48 -1.69 12.97
C ALA A 240 9.49 -0.56 13.24
N GLY A 241 9.35 0.15 14.38
CA GLY A 241 10.23 1.27 14.71
C GLY A 241 10.14 2.43 13.71
N LEU A 242 8.96 2.62 13.10
CA LEU A 242 8.68 3.68 12.13
C LEU A 242 8.77 5.05 12.80
N SER A 243 9.10 6.10 12.03
CA SER A 243 9.25 7.48 12.51
C SER A 243 10.42 7.74 13.48
N ASP A 244 11.34 6.79 13.64
CA ASP A 244 12.60 7.02 14.35
C ASP A 244 13.53 7.91 13.50
N PRO A 245 13.81 9.17 13.91
CA PRO A 245 14.63 10.08 13.12
C PRO A 245 16.09 9.62 13.01
N THR A 246 16.57 8.79 13.93
CA THR A 246 17.94 8.26 13.90
C THR A 246 18.14 7.28 12.74
N ARG A 247 17.04 6.67 12.26
CA ARG A 247 17.03 5.73 11.13
C ARG A 247 17.06 6.41 9.76
N ARG A 248 16.83 7.73 9.68
CA ARG A 248 16.88 8.49 8.41
C ARG A 248 16.04 7.87 7.28
N ASN A 249 14.86 7.35 7.60
CA ASN A 249 13.95 6.61 6.70
C ASN A 249 14.42 5.21 6.25
N TRP A 250 15.40 4.62 6.94
CA TRP A 250 15.84 3.23 6.73
C TRP A 250 15.31 2.34 7.84
N TYR A 251 14.31 1.52 7.53
CA TYR A 251 13.66 0.64 8.50
C TYR A 251 14.02 -0.82 8.21
N PRO A 252 15.12 -1.35 8.80
CA PRO A 252 15.48 -2.75 8.61
C PRO A 252 14.46 -3.67 9.29
N VAL A 253 14.34 -4.90 8.80
CA VAL A 253 13.56 -5.95 9.50
C VAL A 253 14.33 -6.34 10.76
N ASN A 254 13.90 -5.78 11.91
CA ASN A 254 14.55 -6.02 13.20
C ASN A 254 13.56 -6.66 14.18
N ALA A 255 13.84 -7.90 14.58
CA ALA A 255 13.04 -8.62 15.57
C ALA A 255 12.84 -7.83 16.87
N ARG A 256 13.82 -7.02 17.27
CA ARG A 256 13.73 -6.22 18.51
C ARG A 256 12.61 -5.18 18.48
N ASP A 257 12.31 -4.60 17.31
CA ASP A 257 11.21 -3.64 17.18
C ASP A 257 9.87 -4.33 17.45
N LEU A 258 9.70 -5.54 16.88
CA LEU A 258 8.51 -6.36 17.09
C LEU A 258 8.35 -6.77 18.56
N LEU A 259 9.44 -7.22 19.20
CA LEU A 259 9.46 -7.60 20.62
C LEU A 259 9.11 -6.42 21.54
N ASN A 260 9.65 -5.23 21.25
CA ASN A 260 9.33 -4.01 22.01
C ASN A 260 7.88 -3.57 21.79
N GLY A 261 7.30 -3.87 20.62
CA GLY A 261 5.93 -3.57 20.25
C GLY A 261 4.88 -4.55 20.77
N ALA A 262 5.26 -5.64 21.45
CA ALA A 262 4.34 -6.71 21.87
C ALA A 262 3.10 -6.20 22.63
N GLY A 263 3.28 -5.24 23.54
CA GLY A 263 2.20 -4.64 24.31
C GLY A 263 1.14 -3.93 23.46
N LYS A 264 1.49 -3.45 22.26
CA LYS A 264 0.56 -2.78 21.33
C LYS A 264 -0.49 -3.72 20.76
N LEU A 265 -0.20 -5.03 20.72
CA LEU A 265 -1.12 -6.10 20.31
C LEU A 265 -1.75 -6.82 21.52
N GLY A 266 -1.54 -6.30 22.73
CA GLY A 266 -1.97 -6.94 23.98
C GLY A 266 -1.42 -8.36 24.12
N VAL A 267 -0.21 -8.62 23.63
CA VAL A 267 0.49 -9.90 23.81
C VAL A 267 1.73 -9.71 24.68
N THR A 268 2.14 -10.79 25.33
CA THR A 268 3.39 -10.87 26.04
C THR A 268 4.57 -10.93 25.07
N ARG A 269 5.75 -10.54 25.57
CA ARG A 269 7.00 -10.71 24.83
C ARG A 269 7.24 -12.18 24.44
N LYS A 270 6.86 -13.14 25.30
CA LYS A 270 7.04 -14.57 25.06
C LYS A 270 6.23 -15.06 23.86
N GLU A 271 4.95 -14.67 23.76
CA GLU A 271 4.11 -14.99 22.59
C GLU A 271 4.72 -14.43 21.29
N MET A 272 5.32 -13.24 21.36
CA MET A 272 6.01 -12.63 20.21
C MET A 272 7.32 -13.36 19.85
N GLU A 273 8.05 -13.89 20.83
CA GLU A 273 9.23 -14.73 20.59
C GLU A 273 8.82 -16.04 19.91
N GLU A 274 7.76 -16.70 20.38
CA GLU A 274 7.23 -17.94 19.79
C GLU A 274 6.84 -17.74 18.31
N LEU A 275 6.22 -16.61 17.97
CA LEU A 275 5.92 -16.23 16.58
C LEU A 275 7.18 -16.20 15.68
N LEU A 276 8.28 -15.63 16.19
CA LEU A 276 9.53 -15.51 15.44
C LEU A 276 10.21 -16.88 15.23
N TRP A 277 10.12 -17.77 16.22
CA TRP A 277 10.66 -19.14 16.13
C TRP A 277 9.90 -19.99 15.12
N ILE A 278 8.57 -19.91 15.08
CA ILE A 278 7.73 -20.62 14.09
C ILE A 278 8.06 -20.16 12.66
N SER A 279 8.53 -18.92 12.48
CA SER A 279 8.93 -18.38 11.18
C SER A 279 10.36 -18.74 10.75
N SER A 280 11.12 -19.46 11.59
CA SER A 280 12.55 -19.78 11.39
C SER A 280 12.82 -21.27 11.09
N GLY A 281 11.79 -22.12 11.11
CA GLY A 281 11.86 -23.54 10.76
C GLY A 281 11.06 -23.84 9.50
#